data_AF-A0A3D3I7Q9-F1
#
_entry.id   AF-A0A3D3I7Q9-F1
#
_cell.length_a   1.000
_cell.length_b   1.000
_cell.length_c   1.000
_cell.angle_alpha   90.00
_cell.angle_beta   90.00
_cell.angle_gamma   90.00
#
_symmetry.space_group_name_H-M   'P 1'
#
loop_
_entity.id
_entity.type
_entity.pdbx_description
1 polymer ?
#
loop_
_entity_poly.entity_id
_entity_poly.type
_entity_poly.pdbx_seq_one_letter_code
_entity_poly.pdbx_strand_id
1 'polypeptide(L)' 'QAGGVSINKLKLSDPNQKPAFNLLQNKYLLAQKGKKNYYLINVNS' A
#
# COMPACT_ATOMS: atom_id res chain seq x y z
N GLN A 1 -3.46 17.20 -5.86
CA GLN A 1 -2.90 15.83 -5.84
C GLN A 1 -4.02 14.85 -5.49
N ALA A 2 -4.67 14.26 -6.49
CA ALA A 2 -5.88 13.43 -6.31
C ALA A 2 -5.66 12.00 -6.84
N GLY A 3 -4.55 11.38 -6.44
CA GLY A 3 -4.26 9.98 -6.74
C GLY A 3 -4.41 9.16 -5.48
N GLY A 4 -5.63 8.80 -5.10
CA GLY A 4 -5.88 7.99 -3.90
C GLY A 4 -5.12 6.66 -3.98
N VAL A 5 -4.07 6.53 -3.17
CA VAL A 5 -3.34 5.29 -2.98
C VAL A 5 -3.78 4.71 -1.65
N SER A 6 -4.12 3.44 -1.64
CA SER A 6 -4.40 2.67 -0.45
C SER A 6 -3.42 1.52 -0.34
N ILE A 7 -2.88 1.27 0.83
CA ILE A 7 -2.03 0.11 1.09
C ILE A 7 -2.66 -0.71 2.20
N ASN A 8 -2.83 -2.01 1.99
CA ASN A 8 -3.55 -2.92 2.89
C ASN A 8 -4.92 -2.36 3.33
N LYS A 9 -5.65 -1.73 2.39
CA LYS A 9 -6.93 -1.02 2.59
C LYS A 9 -6.86 0.26 3.44
N LEU A 10 -5.67 0.69 3.87
CA LEU A 10 -5.45 1.99 4.51
C LEU A 10 -5.13 3.05 3.46
N LYS A 11 -5.90 4.13 3.43
CA LYS A 11 -5.68 5.23 2.50
C LYS A 11 -4.49 6.08 2.96
N LEU A 12 -3.53 6.29 2.08
CA LEU A 12 -2.40 7.17 2.33
C LEU A 12 -2.76 8.59 1.90
N SER A 13 -2.67 9.51 2.85
CA SER A 13 -2.85 10.94 2.62
C SER A 13 -1.53 11.65 2.34
N ASP A 14 -0.45 11.14 2.94
CA ASP A 14 0.89 11.71 2.84
C ASP A 14 1.87 10.64 2.30
N PRO A 15 2.56 10.92 1.18
CA PRO A 15 3.52 9.99 0.59
C PRO A 15 4.80 9.80 1.42
N ASN A 16 5.13 10.74 2.31
CA ASN A 16 6.31 10.66 3.18
C ASN A 16 6.00 10.04 4.54
N GLN A 17 4.73 9.82 4.87
CA GLN A 17 4.37 9.18 6.12
C GLN A 17 4.85 7.73 6.10
N LYS A 18 5.70 7.40 7.09
CA LYS A 18 6.12 6.02 7.33
C LYS A 18 4.87 5.19 7.53
N PRO A 19 4.60 4.24 6.63
CA PRO A 19 3.33 3.58 6.73
C PRO A 19 3.37 2.54 7.85
N ALA A 20 2.46 2.70 8.82
CA ALA A 20 2.25 1.73 9.88
C ALA A 20 1.34 0.60 9.36
N PHE A 21 1.86 -0.23 8.46
CA PHE A 21 1.14 -1.42 7.99
C PHE A 21 1.93 -2.70 8.22
N ASN A 22 1.21 -3.73 8.66
CA ASN A 22 1.73 -5.08 8.77
C ASN A 22 1.78 -5.72 7.38
N LEU A 23 2.89 -6.37 7.07
CA LEU A 23 3.02 -7.19 5.88
C LEU A 23 2.05 -8.38 5.96
N LEU A 24 1.37 -8.67 4.85
CA LEU A 24 0.63 -9.92 4.69
C LEU A 24 1.64 -11.08 4.74
N GLN A 25 1.43 -12.00 5.68
CA GLN A 25 2.31 -13.16 5.89
C GLN A 25 3.79 -12.78 6.05
N ASN A 26 4.06 -11.58 6.58
CA ASN A 26 5.42 -11.03 6.74
C ASN A 26 6.25 -10.93 5.44
N LYS A 27 5.60 -10.98 4.27
CA LYS A 27 6.30 -10.99 2.96
C LYS A 27 5.67 -10.08 1.93
N TYR A 28 4.37 -9.84 2.01
CA TYR A 28 3.64 -9.15 0.94
C TYR A 28 3.01 -7.85 1.41
N LEU A 29 2.94 -6.89 0.48
CA LEU A 29 2.23 -5.65 0.64
C LEU A 29 1.21 -5.52 -0.48
N LEU A 30 -0.06 -5.27 -0.14
CA LEU A 30 -1.09 -5.01 -1.13
C LEU A 30 -1.24 -3.50 -1.33
N ALA A 31 -0.79 -2.98 -2.46
CA ALA A 31 -1.00 -1.60 -2.84
C ALA A 31 -2.16 -1.48 -3.84
N GLN A 32 -2.92 -0.41 -3.73
CA GLN A 32 -4.06 -0.10 -4.57
C GLN A 32 -3.96 1.36 -5.01
N LYS A 33 -4.10 1.61 -6.31
CA LYS A 33 -4.13 2.95 -6.89
C LYS A 33 -5.46 3.17 -7.61
N GLY A 34 -6.32 4.00 -7.03
CA GLY A 34 -7.71 4.13 -7.51
C GLY A 34 -8.51 2.84 -7.32
N LYS A 35 -9.60 2.65 -8.09
CA LYS A 35 -10.55 1.55 -7.85
C LYS A 35 -10.15 0.21 -8.49
N LYS A 36 -9.37 0.23 -9.57
CA LYS A 36 -9.09 -0.94 -10.43
C LYS A 36 -7.64 -1.43 -10.40
N ASN A 37 -6.69 -0.61 -9.95
CA ASN A 37 -5.28 -1.01 -9.98
C ASN A 37 -4.88 -1.59 -8.63
N TYR A 38 -4.55 -2.87 -8.61
CA TYR A 38 -4.04 -3.58 -7.46
C TYR A 38 -2.65 -4.10 -7.80
N TYR A 39 -1.73 -3.93 -6.86
CA TYR A 39 -0.34 -4.31 -6.97
C TYR A 39 0.01 -5.13 -5.73
N LEU A 40 0.63 -6.30 -5.94
CA LEU A 40 1.21 -7.08 -4.87
C LEU A 40 2.73 -6.84 -4.90
N ILE A 41 3.25 -6.26 -3.84
CA ILE A 41 4.69 -6.00 -3.70
C ILE A 41 5.24 -7.08 -2.77
N ASN A 42 6.24 -7.82 -3.25
CA ASN A 42 6.99 -8.76 -2.42
C ASN A 42 8.17 -8.03 -1.78
N VAL A 43 8.25 -8.07 -0.46
CA VAL A 43 9.37 -7.53 0.32
C VAL A 43 10.28 -8.70 0.63
N ASN A 44 11.26 -8.93 -0.25
CA ASN A 44 12.39 -9.79 0.06
C ASN A 44 13.42 -8.95 0.82
N SER A 45 13.86 -9.44 1.98
CA SER A 45 14.99 -8.88 2.74
C SER A 45 16.30 -9.01 1.96
#